data_AF-A0A2A9GG33-F1
#
_entry.id   AF-A0A2A9GG33-F1
#
_cell.length_a   1.000
_cell.length_b   1.000
_cell.length_c   1.000
_cell.angle_alpha   90.00
_cell.angle_beta   90.00
_cell.angle_gamma   90.00
#
_symmetry.space_group_name_H-M   'P 1'
#
loop_
_entity.id
_entity.type
_entity.pdbx_description
1 polymer ?
#
loop_
_entity_poly.entity_id
_entity_poly.type
_entity_poly.pdbx_seq_one_letter_code
_entity_poly.pdbx_strand_id
1 'polypeptide(L)'
;MPRARTLDTISRYYDAFNTGDTAGMEAQLGEPFAHHVNEGKIRHGIEAFREFNKHMSRCYREQLTDMVIMANDSGTRAAAEFIVNGVYLETDDWLPEAHGQSYVLPAGALTASI
;
A
#
# COMPACT_ATOMS: atom_id res chain seq x y z
N MET A 1 11.84 15.00 -16.17
CA MET A 1 11.69 15.28 -14.74
C MET A 1 11.46 13.96 -13.99
N PRO A 2 12.51 13.24 -13.57
CA PRO A 2 12.38 11.92 -12.95
C PRO A 2 11.56 11.94 -11.66
N ARG A 3 11.88 12.85 -10.73
CA ARG A 3 11.13 13.06 -9.48
C ARG A 3 9.63 13.21 -9.70
N ALA A 4 9.21 14.07 -10.63
CA ALA A 4 7.79 14.32 -10.90
C ALA A 4 7.05 13.07 -11.40
N ARG A 5 7.70 12.23 -12.21
CA ARG A 5 7.12 10.95 -12.66
C ARG A 5 6.91 10.00 -11.50
N THR A 6 7.90 9.88 -10.61
CA THR A 6 7.80 9.02 -9.42
C THR A 6 6.69 9.50 -8.49
N LEU A 7 6.57 10.81 -8.26
CA LEU A 7 5.45 11.37 -7.49
C LEU A 7 4.08 11.02 -8.11
N ASP A 8 3.94 11.13 -9.43
CA ASP A 8 2.71 10.75 -10.15
C ASP A 8 2.41 9.25 -10.01
N THR A 9 3.40 8.37 -10.20
CA THR A 9 3.23 6.91 -10.01
C THR A 9 2.75 6.56 -8.60
N ILE A 10 3.38 7.14 -7.57
CA ILE A 10 2.99 6.89 -6.18
C ILE A 10 1.61 7.48 -5.87
N SER A 11 1.28 8.65 -6.42
CA SER A 11 -0.06 9.25 -6.27
C SER A 11 -1.15 8.34 -6.84
N ARG A 12 -0.97 7.88 -8.09
CA ARG A 12 -1.91 6.95 -8.75
C ARG A 12 -2.09 5.64 -8.00
N TYR A 13 -1.01 5.11 -7.41
CA TYR A 13 -1.07 3.90 -6.60
C TYR A 13 -1.99 4.10 -5.38
N TYR A 14 -1.86 5.21 -4.66
CA TYR A 14 -2.69 5.48 -3.49
C TYR A 14 -4.11 5.95 -3.82
N ASP A 15 -4.32 6.63 -4.95
CA ASP A 15 -5.66 6.92 -5.46
C ASP A 15 -6.41 5.62 -5.81
N ALA A 16 -5.71 4.67 -6.44
CA ALA A 16 -6.25 3.34 -6.72
C ALA A 16 -6.58 2.58 -5.42
N PHE A 17 -5.70 2.63 -4.41
CA PHE A 17 -5.98 2.06 -3.09
C PHE A 17 -7.27 2.64 -2.49
N ASN A 18 -7.40 3.96 -2.44
CA ASN A 18 -8.54 4.65 -1.82
C ASN A 18 -9.88 4.42 -2.55
N THR A 19 -9.83 4.02 -3.83
CA THR A 19 -11.03 3.68 -4.62
C THR A 19 -11.32 2.18 -4.64
N GLY A 20 -10.46 1.35 -4.00
CA GLY A 20 -10.56 -0.11 -4.04
C GLY A 20 -10.14 -0.72 -5.38
N ASP A 21 -9.45 0.04 -6.25
CA ASP A 21 -8.97 -0.42 -7.55
C ASP A 21 -7.65 -1.17 -7.44
N THR A 22 -7.73 -2.46 -7.06
CA THR A 22 -6.53 -3.31 -6.94
C THR A 22 -5.80 -3.49 -8.27
N ALA A 23 -6.52 -3.44 -9.41
CA ALA A 23 -5.90 -3.53 -10.74
C ALA A 23 -5.11 -2.26 -11.06
N GLY A 24 -5.62 -1.09 -10.70
CA GLY A 24 -4.93 0.19 -10.79
C GLY A 24 -3.65 0.24 -9.95
N MET A 25 -3.69 -0.35 -8.74
CA MET A 25 -2.50 -0.52 -7.89
C MET A 25 -1.45 -1.41 -8.57
N GLU A 26 -1.86 -2.59 -9.05
CA GLU A 26 -0.99 -3.55 -9.75
C GLU A 26 -0.32 -2.92 -10.98
N ALA A 27 -1.05 -2.08 -11.73
CA ALA A 27 -0.53 -1.39 -12.91
C ALA A 27 0.60 -0.40 -12.61
N GLN A 28 0.78 0.02 -11.35
CA GLN A 28 1.89 0.90 -10.94
C GLN A 28 3.14 0.12 -10.51
N LEU A 29 3.09 -1.21 -10.45
CA LEU A 29 4.21 -2.04 -10.01
C LEU A 29 5.14 -2.40 -11.19
N GLY A 30 6.44 -2.24 -10.99
CA GLY A 30 7.47 -2.66 -11.94
C GLY A 30 8.08 -4.01 -11.58
N GLU A 31 8.69 -4.68 -12.56
CA GLU A 31 9.47 -5.91 -12.35
C GLU A 31 10.97 -5.61 -12.38
N PRO A 32 11.78 -6.14 -11.44
CA PRO A 32 11.38 -7.02 -10.33
C PRO A 32 10.68 -6.27 -9.18
N PHE A 33 9.61 -6.88 -8.62
CA PHE A 33 8.87 -6.33 -7.48
C PHE A 33 9.15 -7.12 -6.20
N ALA A 34 9.38 -6.43 -5.09
CA ALA A 34 9.46 -6.99 -3.76
C ALA A 34 8.59 -6.19 -2.79
N HIS A 35 7.59 -6.83 -2.20
CA HIS A 35 6.72 -6.25 -1.18
C HIS A 35 7.21 -6.64 0.21
N HIS A 36 7.70 -5.66 0.96
CA HIS A 36 8.19 -5.82 2.32
C HIS A 36 7.05 -5.54 3.30
N VAL A 37 6.33 -6.58 3.69
CA VAL A 37 5.20 -6.45 4.62
C VAL A 37 5.72 -6.11 6.02
N ASN A 38 5.10 -5.13 6.68
CA ASN A 38 5.44 -4.73 8.04
C ASN A 38 5.37 -5.93 8.99
N GLU A 39 6.43 -6.16 9.78
CA GLU A 39 6.58 -7.33 10.67
C GLU A 39 6.32 -8.69 10.00
N GLY A 40 6.55 -8.77 8.67
CA GLY A 40 6.20 -9.92 7.85
C GLY A 40 7.33 -10.43 6.95
N LYS A 41 6.97 -11.35 6.05
CA LYS A 41 7.87 -11.88 5.04
C LYS A 41 7.88 -11.00 3.79
N ILE A 42 9.00 -11.02 3.08
CA ILE A 42 9.11 -10.44 1.74
C ILE A 42 8.30 -11.29 0.76
N ARG A 43 7.46 -10.65 -0.04
CA ARG A 43 6.69 -11.25 -1.13
C ARG A 43 7.26 -10.78 -2.47
N HIS A 44 7.53 -11.71 -3.37
CA HIS A 44 8.15 -11.40 -4.66
C HIS A 44 7.16 -11.49 -5.81
N GLY A 45 7.18 -10.49 -6.68
CA GLY A 45 6.38 -10.45 -7.90
C GLY A 45 4.93 -9.98 -7.69
N ILE A 46 4.29 -9.62 -8.80
CA ILE A 46 2.93 -9.06 -8.84
C ILE A 46 1.90 -10.10 -8.38
N GLU A 47 2.10 -11.38 -8.68
CA GLU A 47 1.16 -12.43 -8.26
C GLU A 47 1.06 -12.56 -6.74
N ALA A 48 2.20 -12.52 -6.03
CA ALA A 48 2.21 -12.56 -4.56
C ALA A 48 1.58 -11.30 -3.94
N PHE A 49 1.69 -10.16 -4.63
CA PHE A 49 1.03 -8.92 -4.24
C PHE A 49 -0.48 -8.97 -4.43
N ARG A 50 -0.95 -9.56 -5.53
CA ARG A 50 -2.37 -9.77 -5.81
C ARG A 50 -3.03 -10.62 -4.73
N GLU A 51 -2.40 -11.73 -4.34
CA GLU A 51 -2.90 -12.57 -3.25
C GLU A 51 -2.92 -11.82 -1.91
N PHE A 52 -1.92 -10.97 -1.65
CA PHE A 52 -1.93 -10.09 -0.49
C PHE A 52 -3.11 -9.11 -0.51
N ASN A 53 -3.37 -8.42 -1.64
CA ASN A 53 -4.48 -7.49 -1.75
C ASN A 53 -5.85 -8.15 -1.60
N LYS A 54 -6.04 -9.35 -2.15
CA LYS A 54 -7.27 -10.14 -1.97
C LYS A 54 -7.51 -10.43 -0.49
N HIS A 55 -6.46 -10.83 0.23
CA HIS A 55 -6.55 -11.08 1.66
C HIS A 55 -6.85 -9.80 2.45
N MET A 56 -6.13 -8.70 2.19
CA MET A 56 -6.36 -7.42 2.84
C MET A 56 -7.78 -6.90 2.62
N SER A 57 -8.30 -7.01 1.39
CA SER A 57 -9.64 -6.54 1.03
C SER A 57 -10.76 -7.37 1.69
N ARG A 58 -10.46 -8.61 2.09
CA ARG A 58 -11.38 -9.45 2.86
C ARG A 58 -11.41 -9.03 4.32
N CYS A 59 -10.24 -8.84 4.92
CA CYS A 59 -10.10 -8.58 6.35
C CYS A 59 -10.32 -7.11 6.73
N TYR A 60 -10.03 -6.16 5.84
CA TYR A 60 -9.97 -4.74 6.15
C TYR A 60 -10.68 -3.89 5.09
N ARG A 61 -11.27 -2.79 5.53
CA ARG A 61 -11.68 -1.68 4.67
C ARG A 61 -11.03 -0.41 5.17
N GLU A 62 -10.15 0.16 4.36
CA GLU A 62 -9.30 1.29 4.76
C GLU A 62 -9.44 2.46 3.79
N GLN A 63 -9.26 3.67 4.33
CA GLN A 63 -9.10 4.90 3.59
C GLN A 63 -7.90 5.66 4.12
N LEU A 64 -7.02 6.09 3.23
CA LEU A 64 -5.82 6.85 3.55
C LEU A 64 -6.09 8.35 3.44
N THR A 65 -5.84 9.07 4.52
CA THR A 65 -5.94 10.54 4.60
C THR A 65 -4.60 11.16 4.92
N ASP A 66 -4.51 12.50 4.82
CA ASP A 66 -3.31 13.27 5.18
C ASP A 66 -2.04 12.80 4.46
N MET A 67 -2.20 12.38 3.20
CA MET A 67 -1.15 11.83 2.35
C MET A 67 -0.07 12.87 2.05
N VAL A 68 1.17 12.55 2.39
CA VAL A 68 2.37 13.31 2.02
C VAL A 68 3.30 12.40 1.21
N ILE A 69 3.59 12.79 -0.03
CA ILE A 69 4.42 12.00 -0.96
C ILE A 69 5.74 12.73 -1.23
N MET A 70 6.84 12.00 -1.09
CA MET A 70 8.20 12.47 -1.26
C MET A 70 8.94 11.59 -2.27
N ALA A 71 9.81 12.19 -3.09
CA ALA A 71 10.69 11.47 -4.00
C ALA A 71 12.03 12.18 -4.15
N ASN A 72 13.10 11.41 -4.38
CA ASN A 72 14.42 11.98 -4.66
C ASN A 72 14.51 12.54 -6.08
N ASP A 73 15.53 13.35 -6.36
CA ASP A 73 15.66 14.03 -7.66
C ASP A 73 15.88 13.05 -8.82
N SER A 74 16.55 11.91 -8.58
CA SER A 74 16.74 10.85 -9.57
C SER A 74 15.48 10.03 -9.85
N GLY A 75 14.42 10.15 -9.03
CA GLY A 75 13.17 9.40 -9.17
C GLY A 75 13.26 7.91 -8.83
N THR A 76 14.35 7.47 -8.20
CA THR A 76 14.58 6.05 -7.89
C THR A 76 14.14 5.68 -6.47
N ARG A 77 13.82 6.66 -5.63
CA ARG A 77 13.41 6.48 -4.24
C ARG A 77 12.21 7.36 -3.94
N ALA A 78 11.23 6.80 -3.24
CA ALA A 78 10.10 7.57 -2.74
C ALA A 78 9.71 7.14 -1.32
N ALA A 79 8.99 8.01 -0.64
CA ALA A 79 8.38 7.76 0.64
C ALA A 79 6.97 8.37 0.65
N ALA A 80 6.06 7.73 1.37
CA ALA A 80 4.73 8.26 1.64
C ALA A 80 4.43 8.14 3.13
N GLU A 81 3.83 9.18 3.70
CA GLU A 81 3.29 9.20 5.07
C GLU A 81 1.80 9.53 4.99
N PHE A 82 0.98 8.85 5.77
CA PHE A 82 -0.48 8.98 5.73
C PHE A 82 -1.12 8.48 7.02
N ILE A 83 -2.39 8.81 7.22
CA ILE A 83 -3.25 8.25 8.27
C ILE A 83 -4.12 7.16 7.65
N VAL A 84 -4.07 5.96 8.24
CA VAL A 84 -4.97 4.86 7.89
C VAL A 84 -6.23 4.98 8.71
N ASN A 85 -7.39 5.07 8.05
CA ASN A 85 -8.71 5.04 8.67
C ASN A 85 -9.37 3.72 8.28
N GLY A 86 -9.45 2.77 9.20
CA GLY A 86 -9.83 1.39 8.88
C GLY A 86 -10.99 0.84 9.69
N VAL A 87 -11.60 -0.20 9.15
CA VAL A 87 -12.56 -1.08 9.82
C VAL A 87 -12.12 -2.52 9.62
N TYR A 88 -12.00 -3.26 10.71
CA TYR A 88 -11.60 -4.68 10.70
C TYR A 88 -12.85 -5.56 10.57
N LEU A 89 -13.01 -6.17 9.39
CA LEU A 89 -14.24 -6.82 8.92
C LEU A 89 -14.29 -8.30 9.27
N GLU A 90 -13.22 -9.03 8.97
CA GLU A 90 -13.09 -10.47 9.15
C GLU A 90 -11.78 -10.79 9.86
N THR A 91 -11.80 -11.77 10.75
CA THR A 91 -10.61 -12.17 11.51
C THR A 91 -9.48 -12.57 10.56
N ASP A 92 -8.39 -11.85 10.64
CA ASP A 92 -7.11 -12.17 10.05
C ASP A 92 -6.37 -13.17 10.96
N ASP A 93 -5.72 -14.17 10.36
CA ASP A 93 -5.14 -15.28 11.09
C ASP A 93 -4.12 -14.75 12.11
N TRP A 94 -4.16 -15.29 13.33
CA TRP A 94 -3.28 -14.95 14.46
C TRP A 94 -3.49 -13.57 15.09
N LEU A 95 -4.41 -12.75 14.56
CA LEU A 95 -4.82 -11.50 15.18
C LEU A 95 -6.06 -11.68 16.07
N PRO A 96 -6.38 -10.70 16.94
CA PRO A 96 -7.63 -10.71 17.69
C PRO A 96 -8.86 -10.85 16.78
N GLU A 97 -9.97 -11.30 17.36
CA GLU A 97 -11.22 -11.50 16.63
C GLU A 97 -11.75 -10.17 16.05
N ALA A 98 -12.23 -10.23 14.80
CA ALA A 98 -12.90 -9.11 14.17
C ALA A 98 -14.35 -9.02 14.62
N HIS A 99 -14.75 -7.83 15.03
CA HIS A 99 -16.11 -7.47 15.42
C HIS A 99 -16.58 -6.19 14.73
N GLY A 100 -15.90 -5.75 13.67
CA GLY A 100 -16.18 -4.48 12.99
C GLY A 100 -15.54 -3.26 13.66
N GLN A 101 -14.51 -3.46 14.50
CA GLN A 101 -13.83 -2.36 15.18
C GLN A 101 -13.18 -1.40 14.17
N SER A 102 -13.34 -0.10 14.44
CA SER A 102 -12.65 0.95 13.69
C SER A 102 -11.31 1.27 14.32
N TYR A 103 -10.34 1.68 13.49
CA TYR A 103 -9.02 2.10 13.92
C TYR A 103 -8.51 3.29 13.11
N VAL A 104 -7.65 4.08 13.76
CA VAL A 104 -6.94 5.20 13.13
C VAL A 104 -5.49 5.13 13.59
N LEU A 105 -4.55 5.08 12.64
CA LEU A 105 -3.12 5.06 12.96
C LEU A 105 -2.27 5.73 11.88
N PRO A 106 -1.17 6.39 12.26
CA PRO A 106 -0.18 6.88 11.31
C PRO A 106 0.61 5.73 10.71
N ALA A 107 0.88 5.80 9.41
CA ALA A 107 1.68 4.84 8.68
C ALA A 107 2.60 5.52 7.67
N GLY A 108 3.63 4.80 7.25
CA GLY A 108 4.51 5.23 6.19
C GLY A 108 5.01 4.07 5.34
N ALA A 109 5.25 4.34 4.07
CA ALA A 109 5.81 3.39 3.11
C ALA A 109 7.08 3.95 2.47
N LEU A 110 8.06 3.07 2.26
CA LEU A 110 9.31 3.39 1.58
C LEU A 110 9.40 2.55 0.32
N THR A 111 9.71 3.18 -0.81
CA THR A 111 9.90 2.49 -2.08
C THR A 111 11.26 2.81 -2.69
N ALA A 112 11.80 1.82 -3.37
CA ALA A 112 13.02 1.94 -4.16
C ALA A 112 12.83 1.19 -5.47
N SER A 113 13.14 1.84 -6.58
CA SER A 113 13.41 1.15 -7.84
C SER A 113 14.81 0.56 -7.70
N ILE A 114 14.89 -0.78 -7.64
CA ILE A 114 16.15 -1.53 -7.73
C ILE A 114 16.27 -2.12 -9.13
#